data_AF-A0A924D236-F1
#
_entry.id   AF-A0A924D236-F1
#
_cell.length_a   1.000
_cell.length_b   1.000
_cell.length_c   1.000
_cell.angle_alpha   90.00
_cell.angle_beta   90.00
_cell.angle_gamma   90.00
#
_symmetry.space_group_name_H-M   'P 1'
#
loop_
_entity.id
_entity.type
_entity.pdbx_description
1 polymer ?
#
loop_
_entity_poly.entity_id
_entity_poly.type
_entity_poly.pdbx_seq_one_letter_code
_entity_poly.pdbx_strand_id
1 'polypeptide(L)'
;MDSPDQSAPPSRIGTEIDGPGPVYFDSVVTDNLLEAFMELAAEVWTIRDRQAVLETVLAAKGIDAAALIEAHRPPPAEIATRKAMREAFVARLLAGF
;
A
#
# COMPACT_ATOMS: atom_id res chain seq x y z
N MET A 1 -17.33 -54.18 -2.41
CA MET A 1 -17.38 -53.82 -0.99
C MET A 1 -16.61 -52.51 -0.87
N ASP A 2 -17.40 -51.45 -0.81
CA ASP A 2 -17.14 -50.07 -0.33
C ASP A 2 -15.80 -49.39 -0.60
N SER A 3 -15.88 -48.34 -1.41
CA SER A 3 -15.07 -47.14 -1.20
C SER A 3 -15.42 -46.51 0.15
N PRO A 4 -14.49 -45.73 0.72
CA PRO A 4 -14.89 -44.44 1.22
C PRO A 4 -14.13 -43.33 0.48
N ASP A 5 -14.95 -42.44 -0.06
CA ASP A 5 -14.65 -41.05 -0.34
C ASP A 5 -13.98 -40.36 0.87
N GLN A 6 -12.91 -39.62 0.62
CA GLN A 6 -12.45 -38.55 1.51
C GLN A 6 -12.10 -37.32 0.67
N SER A 7 -13.14 -36.72 0.11
CA SER A 7 -13.21 -35.28 -0.09
C SER A 7 -12.92 -34.54 1.22
N ALA A 8 -11.65 -34.21 1.45
CA ALA A 8 -11.32 -33.06 2.27
C ALA A 8 -10.83 -31.98 1.30
N PRO A 9 -11.51 -30.83 1.17
CA PRO A 9 -10.84 -29.67 0.57
C PRO A 9 -9.55 -29.47 1.38
N PRO A 10 -8.39 -29.26 0.73
CA PRO A 10 -7.18 -29.01 1.48
C PRO A 10 -7.48 -27.80 2.36
N SER A 11 -7.37 -27.98 3.68
CA SER A 11 -7.60 -26.95 4.67
C SER A 11 -6.46 -25.92 4.58
N ARG A 12 -6.41 -25.18 3.48
CA ARG A 12 -5.47 -24.08 3.24
C ARG A 12 -6.02 -22.77 3.82
N ILE A 13 -6.52 -22.82 5.04
CA ILE A 13 -6.70 -21.61 5.81
C ILE A 13 -6.04 -21.88 7.16
N GLY A 14 -4.83 -21.34 7.33
CA GLY A 14 -4.09 -21.39 8.58
C GLY A 14 -2.62 -21.81 8.46
N THR A 15 -2.22 -22.61 7.46
CA THR A 15 -0.80 -23.03 7.30
C THR A 15 0.08 -21.97 6.64
N GLU A 16 -0.50 -20.93 6.06
CA GLU A 16 0.24 -19.78 5.49
C GLU A 16 0.63 -18.74 6.54
N ILE A 17 0.03 -18.77 7.73
CA ILE A 17 0.36 -17.79 8.79
C ILE A 17 1.74 -18.08 9.40
N ASP A 18 2.17 -19.35 9.40
CA ASP A 18 3.46 -19.81 9.96
C ASP A 18 4.38 -20.47 8.90
N GLY A 19 3.98 -20.49 7.62
CA GLY A 19 4.75 -21.05 6.50
C GLY A 19 5.62 -19.99 5.80
N PRO A 20 6.59 -20.37 4.95
CA PRO A 20 7.53 -19.44 4.30
C PRO A 20 6.91 -18.49 3.25
N GLY A 21 5.59 -18.32 3.23
CA GLY A 21 4.88 -17.57 2.18
C GLY A 21 4.93 -18.26 0.81
N PRO A 22 4.27 -17.67 -0.21
CA PRO A 22 4.40 -18.11 -1.59
C PRO A 22 5.82 -17.89 -2.12
N VAL A 23 6.42 -18.93 -2.70
CA VAL A 23 7.75 -18.89 -3.33
C VAL A 23 7.60 -18.57 -4.81
N TYR A 24 8.20 -17.47 -5.26
CA TYR A 24 8.15 -17.02 -6.66
C TYR A 24 9.51 -17.12 -7.36
N PHE A 25 10.60 -16.95 -6.60
CA PHE A 25 11.96 -16.95 -7.12
C PHE A 25 12.86 -17.93 -6.35
N ASP A 26 14.03 -18.24 -6.92
CA ASP A 26 15.02 -19.14 -6.30
C ASP A 26 15.69 -18.52 -5.04
N SER A 27 15.46 -17.24 -4.76
CA SER A 27 16.04 -16.48 -3.66
C SER A 27 14.96 -16.01 -2.70
N VAL A 28 15.00 -16.53 -1.47
CA VAL A 28 14.11 -16.11 -0.37
C VAL A 28 14.19 -14.61 -0.12
N VAL A 29 15.38 -14.00 -0.28
CA VAL A 29 15.53 -12.54 -0.14
C VAL A 29 14.72 -11.80 -1.20
N THR A 30 14.68 -12.32 -2.42
CA THR A 30 13.94 -11.71 -3.52
C THR A 30 12.42 -11.86 -3.33
N ASP A 31 11.97 -13.00 -2.83
CA ASP A 31 10.56 -13.21 -2.47
C ASP A 31 10.12 -12.29 -1.33
N ASN A 32 10.92 -12.15 -0.27
CA ASN A 32 10.64 -11.23 0.83
C ASN A 32 10.57 -9.76 0.36
N LEU A 33 11.43 -9.37 -0.60
CA LEU A 33 11.36 -8.04 -1.19
C LEU A 33 10.08 -7.85 -2.02
N LEU A 34 9.67 -8.87 -2.79
CA LEU A 34 8.41 -8.82 -3.54
C LEU A 34 7.21 -8.67 -2.60
N GLU A 35 7.18 -9.44 -1.51
CA GLU A 35 6.13 -9.33 -0.50
C GLU A 35 6.07 -7.92 0.10
N ALA A 36 7.22 -7.37 0.52
CA ALA A 36 7.28 -6.01 1.03
C ALA A 36 6.81 -4.96 0.00
N PHE A 37 7.09 -5.16 -1.29
CA PHE A 37 6.58 -4.29 -2.35
C PHE A 37 5.08 -4.42 -2.57
N MET A 38 4.52 -5.62 -2.46
CA MET A 38 3.08 -5.85 -2.56
C MET A 38 2.34 -5.17 -1.41
N GLU A 39 2.86 -5.29 -0.18
CA GLU A 39 2.32 -4.59 0.99
C GLU A 39 2.40 -3.06 0.83
N LEU A 40 3.53 -2.55 0.33
CA LEU A 40 3.66 -1.12 0.03
C LEU A 40 2.65 -0.68 -1.04
N ALA A 41 2.43 -1.49 -2.09
CA ALA A 41 1.46 -1.19 -3.14
C ALA A 41 0.02 -1.17 -2.60
N ALA A 42 -0.32 -2.08 -1.69
CA ALA A 42 -1.61 -2.09 -1.01
C ALA A 42 -1.82 -0.83 -0.16
N GLU A 43 -0.80 -0.38 0.58
CA GLU A 43 -0.88 0.85 1.36
C GLU A 43 -1.01 2.09 0.46
N VAL A 44 -0.27 2.15 -0.66
CA VAL A 44 -0.41 3.22 -1.66
C VAL A 44 -1.82 3.26 -2.23
N TRP A 45 -2.43 2.11 -2.50
CA TRP A 45 -3.82 2.03 -2.95
C TRP A 45 -4.79 2.58 -1.90
N THR A 46 -4.63 2.22 -0.63
CA THR A 46 -5.44 2.72 0.48
C THR A 46 -5.40 4.26 0.57
N ILE A 47 -4.22 4.86 0.41
CA ILE A 47 -4.08 6.33 0.40
C ILE A 47 -4.80 6.94 -0.80
N ARG A 48 -4.67 6.32 -1.99
CA ARG A 48 -5.34 6.77 -3.22
C ARG A 48 -6.86 6.69 -3.10
N ASP A 49 -7.39 5.60 -2.57
CA ASP A 49 -8.82 5.42 -2.35
C ASP A 49 -9.36 6.48 -1.37
N ARG A 50 -8.64 6.69 -0.26
CA ARG A 50 -8.97 7.76 0.68
C ARG A 50 -8.97 9.16 0.05
N GLN A 51 -8.03 9.45 -0.86
CA GLN A 51 -8.00 10.71 -1.61
C GLN A 51 -9.24 10.87 -2.52
N ALA A 52 -9.61 9.81 -3.25
CA ALA A 52 -10.81 9.83 -4.10
C ALA A 52 -12.09 10.03 -3.28
N VAL A 53 -12.18 9.38 -2.11
CA VAL A 53 -13.29 9.60 -1.17
C VAL A 53 -13.29 11.03 -0.64
N LEU A 54 -12.13 11.60 -0.28
CA LEU A 54 -12.02 12.98 0.17
C LEU A 54 -12.52 13.96 -0.90
N GLU A 55 -12.11 13.79 -2.16
CA GLU A 55 -12.57 14.60 -3.29
C GLU A 55 -14.10 14.51 -3.46
N THR A 56 -14.65 13.29 -3.37
CA THR A 56 -16.09 13.05 -3.45
C THR A 56 -16.86 13.76 -2.31
N VAL A 57 -16.36 13.67 -1.08
CA VAL A 57 -16.96 14.32 0.09
C VAL A 57 -16.91 15.85 -0.03
N LEU A 58 -15.82 16.40 -0.57
CA LEU A 58 -15.67 17.84 -0.80
C LEU A 58 -16.57 18.33 -1.93
N ALA A 59 -16.70 17.57 -3.02
CA ALA A 59 -17.61 17.88 -4.12
C ALA A 59 -19.07 17.94 -3.65
N ALA A 60 -19.49 17.00 -2.80
CA ALA A 60 -20.83 17.00 -2.18
C ALA A 60 -21.08 18.23 -1.29
N LYS A 61 -20.02 18.92 -0.85
CA LYS A 61 -20.06 20.19 -0.10
C LYS A 61 -19.87 21.42 -0.98
N GLY A 62 -19.86 21.26 -2.30
CA GLY A 62 -19.70 22.34 -3.27
C GLY A 62 -18.24 22.78 -3.50
N ILE A 63 -17.27 21.98 -3.07
CA ILE A 63 -15.84 22.24 -3.29
C ILE A 63 -15.33 21.25 -4.34
N ASP A 64 -15.03 21.75 -5.56
CA ASP A 64 -14.42 20.94 -6.61
C ASP A 64 -12.91 20.76 -6.35
N ALA A 65 -12.60 19.90 -5.38
CA ALA A 65 -11.22 19.65 -4.97
C ALA A 65 -10.36 19.09 -6.11
N ALA A 66 -10.94 18.27 -7.00
CA ALA A 66 -10.24 17.69 -8.14
C ALA A 66 -9.71 18.80 -9.08
N ALA A 67 -10.57 19.74 -9.48
CA ALA A 67 -10.13 20.87 -10.30
C ALA A 67 -9.14 21.79 -9.57
N LEU A 68 -9.37 22.04 -8.27
CA LEU A 68 -8.51 22.91 -7.46
C LEU A 68 -7.10 22.34 -7.27
N ILE A 69 -6.97 21.01 -7.12
CA ILE A 69 -5.67 20.32 -7.01
C ILE A 69 -4.86 20.52 -8.29
N GLU A 70 -5.46 20.28 -9.46
CA GLU A 70 -4.77 20.42 -10.76
C GLU A 70 -4.39 21.88 -11.07
N ALA A 71 -5.22 22.83 -10.62
CA ALA A 71 -4.94 24.25 -10.72
C ALA A 71 -3.93 24.76 -9.68
N HIS A 72 -3.66 24.01 -8.62
CA HIS A 72 -2.82 24.46 -7.52
C HIS A 72 -1.40 24.76 -7.99
N ARG A 73 -0.90 25.96 -7.69
CA ARG A 73 0.47 26.38 -7.94
C ARG A 73 1.06 26.88 -6.62
N PRO A 74 1.74 26.00 -5.86
CA PRO A 74 2.21 26.36 -4.53
C PRO A 74 3.26 27.48 -4.62
N PRO A 75 3.22 28.48 -3.71
CA PRO A 75 4.23 29.52 -3.66
C PRO A 75 5.60 28.95 -3.24
N PRO A 76 6.71 29.67 -3.50
CA PRO A 76 8.05 29.20 -3.16
C PRO A 76 8.23 28.79 -1.69
N ALA A 77 7.56 29.50 -0.77
CA ALA A 77 7.60 29.19 0.67
C ALA A 77 7.01 27.80 0.97
N GLU A 78 5.86 27.46 0.37
CA GLU A 78 5.21 26.17 0.57
C GLU A 78 6.05 25.02 -0.02
N ILE A 79 6.65 25.25 -1.19
CA ILE A 79 7.57 24.28 -1.81
C ILE A 79 8.75 23.98 -0.89
N ALA A 80 9.36 25.03 -0.29
CA ALA A 80 10.47 24.87 0.64
C ALA A 80 10.06 24.08 1.89
N THR A 81 8.89 24.39 2.47
CA THR A 81 8.35 23.63 3.61
C THR A 81 8.15 22.16 3.26
N ARG A 82 7.48 21.85 2.13
CA ARG A 82 7.25 20.47 1.68
C ARG A 82 8.56 19.72 1.41
N LYS A 83 9.57 20.40 0.85
CA LYS A 83 10.92 19.83 0.66
C LYS A 83 11.55 19.44 2.00
N ALA A 84 11.56 20.34 2.99
CA ALA A 84 12.11 20.06 4.31
C ALA A 84 11.38 18.90 5.02
N MET A 85 10.05 18.84 4.89
CA MET A 85 9.26 17.72 5.41
C MET A 85 9.65 16.38 4.79
N ARG A 86 9.85 16.35 3.46
CA ARG A 86 10.30 15.15 2.75
C ARG A 86 11.70 14.73 3.18
N GLU A 87 12.62 15.68 3.29
CA GLU A 87 14.00 15.41 3.74
C GLU A 87 14.03 14.85 5.16
N ALA A 88 13.25 15.43 6.08
CA ALA A 88 13.12 14.91 7.44
C ALA A 88 12.49 13.51 7.49
N PHE A 89 11.51 13.24 6.62
CA PHE A 89 10.93 11.90 6.50
C PHE A 89 11.96 10.87 6.03
N VAL A 90 12.69 11.17 4.95
CA VAL A 90 13.74 10.28 4.41
C VAL A 90 14.85 10.05 5.44
N ALA A 91 15.29 11.11 6.13
CA ALA A 91 16.32 10.97 7.16
C ALA A 91 15.88 10.03 8.30
N ARG A 92 14.63 10.13 8.77
CA ARG A 92 14.09 9.22 9.80
C ARG A 92 13.99 7.78 9.30
N LEU A 93 13.58 7.58 8.05
CA LEU A 93 13.49 6.24 7.46
C LEU A 93 14.88 5.59 7.41
N LEU A 94 15.89 6.33 6.95
CA LEU A 94 17.26 5.81 6.81
C LEU A 94 17.98 5.67 8.15
N ALA A 95 17.66 6.48 9.17
CA ALA A 95 18.25 6.36 10.49
C ALA A 95 17.88 5.07 11.24
N GLY A 96 16.86 4.35 10.77
CA GLY A 96 16.45 3.04 11.30
C GLY A 96 17.24 1.85 10.75
N PHE A 97 18.18 2.08 9.82
CA PHE A 97 19.06 1.08 9.20
C PHE A 97 20.54 1.41 9.47
#